data_AF-A0A661DEI5-F1
#
_entry.id   AF-A0A661DEI5-F1
#
_cell.length_a   1.000
_cell.length_b   1.000
_cell.length_c   1.000
_cell.angle_alpha   90.00
_cell.angle_beta   90.00
_cell.angle_gamma   90.00
#
_symmetry.space_group_name_H-M   'P 1'
#
loop_
_entity.id
_entity.type
_entity.pdbx_description
1 polymer ?
#
loop_
_entity_poly.entity_id
_entity_poly.type
_entity_poly.pdbx_seq_one_letter_code
_entity_poly.pdbx_strand_id
1 'polypeptide(L)'
;MKPEQSRELTERLEKAALLLLKLEIFRKPDDLARRFGLPLPVVRYWWRNTDQKTEAIEHRDLTPRQAKTIRRATQVLEGWEKVKRYRPQCGARLANGRRCKHSVVIRSPEGWDQGCLADRCRMHGGLSRRVRNKKVDDDGNNE
;
A
#
# COMPACT_ATOMS: atom_id res chain seq x y z
N MET A 1 -3.59 -11.54 -5.16
CA MET A 1 -2.45 -10.60 -5.12
C MET A 1 -1.34 -11.28 -4.33
N LYS A 2 -0.14 -11.37 -4.89
CA LYS A 2 1.03 -11.91 -4.18
C LYS A 2 1.57 -10.86 -3.18
N PRO A 3 2.32 -11.26 -2.14
CA PRO A 3 2.91 -10.32 -1.18
C PRO A 3 3.75 -9.22 -1.85
N GLU A 4 4.52 -9.58 -2.89
CA GLU A 4 5.33 -8.67 -3.71
C GLU A 4 4.48 -7.54 -4.32
N GLN A 5 3.32 -7.89 -4.89
CA GLN A 5 2.39 -6.91 -5.46
C GLN A 5 1.86 -5.94 -4.40
N SER A 6 1.71 -6.38 -3.15
CA SER A 6 1.32 -5.50 -2.05
C SER A 6 2.43 -4.52 -1.69
N ARG A 7 3.69 -4.96 -1.71
CA ARG A 7 4.84 -4.07 -1.47
C ARG A 7 4.96 -3.02 -2.56
N GLU A 8 4.90 -3.45 -3.83
CA GLU A 8 4.90 -2.55 -4.99
C GLU A 8 3.78 -1.52 -4.94
N LEU A 9 2.55 -1.94 -4.57
CA LEU A 9 1.44 -1.01 -4.38
C LEU A 9 1.77 0.01 -3.30
N THR A 10 2.34 -0.42 -2.19
CA THR A 10 2.66 0.46 -1.04
C THR A 10 3.73 1.47 -1.41
N GLU A 11 4.78 1.04 -2.09
CA GLU A 11 5.84 1.91 -2.60
C GLU A 11 5.30 2.95 -3.60
N ARG A 12 4.36 2.53 -4.47
CA ARG A 12 3.68 3.46 -5.40
C ARG A 12 2.84 4.50 -4.66
N LEU A 13 2.11 4.09 -3.61
CA LEU A 13 1.35 5.01 -2.76
C LEU A 13 2.27 5.98 -2.03
N GLU A 14 3.38 5.49 -1.48
CA GLU A 14 4.40 6.30 -0.80
C GLU A 14 5.00 7.34 -1.75
N LYS A 15 5.53 6.91 -2.90
CA LYS A 15 6.10 7.82 -3.91
C LYS A 15 5.10 8.88 -4.37
N ALA A 16 3.85 8.50 -4.59
CA ALA A 16 2.80 9.44 -4.98
C ALA A 16 2.49 10.44 -3.86
N ALA A 17 2.36 9.99 -2.61
CA ALA A 17 2.09 10.86 -1.47
C ALA A 17 3.23 11.85 -1.24
N LEU A 18 4.48 11.36 -1.22
CA LEU A 18 5.67 12.19 -1.02
C LEU A 18 5.83 13.23 -2.14
N LEU A 19 5.54 12.87 -3.39
CA LEU A 19 5.58 13.84 -4.49
C LEU A 19 4.58 14.98 -4.26
N LEU A 20 3.33 14.66 -3.92
CA LEU A 20 2.29 15.69 -3.73
C LEU A 20 2.57 16.57 -2.51
N LEU A 21 3.21 16.05 -1.46
CA LEU A 21 3.67 16.83 -0.31
C LEU A 21 4.87 17.71 -0.66
N LYS A 22 5.85 17.16 -1.37
CA LYS A 22 7.03 17.90 -1.81
C LYS A 22 6.65 19.11 -2.67
N LEU A 23 5.67 18.95 -3.56
CA LEU A 23 5.20 20.03 -4.44
C LEU A 23 4.16 20.97 -3.80
N GLU A 24 3.92 20.85 -2.48
CA GLU A 24 2.90 21.60 -1.73
C GLU A 24 1.47 21.54 -2.29
N ILE A 25 1.15 20.52 -3.09
CA ILE A 25 -0.23 20.26 -3.53
C ILE A 25 -1.13 19.99 -2.31
N PHE A 26 -0.55 19.34 -1.30
CA PHE A 26 -1.11 19.26 0.05
C PHE A 26 -0.08 19.82 1.03
N ARG A 27 -0.49 20.82 1.82
CA ARG A 27 0.39 21.50 2.79
C ARG A 27 0.76 20.61 3.98
N LYS A 28 -0.12 19.69 4.38
CA LYS A 28 0.08 18.83 5.55
C LYS A 28 -0.13 17.37 5.17
N PRO A 29 0.69 16.44 5.70
CA PRO A 29 0.47 14.99 5.59
C PRO A 29 -0.95 14.57 5.98
N ASP A 30 -1.50 15.23 7.00
CA ASP A 30 -2.85 15.00 7.52
C ASP A 30 -3.96 15.28 6.50
N ASP A 31 -3.81 16.32 5.69
CA ASP A 31 -4.82 16.69 4.69
C ASP A 31 -4.81 15.69 3.54
N LEU A 32 -3.62 15.30 3.09
CA LEU A 32 -3.45 14.25 2.08
C LEU A 32 -4.02 12.91 2.58
N ALA A 33 -3.66 12.50 3.80
CA ALA A 33 -4.12 11.24 4.37
C ALA A 33 -5.65 11.17 4.46
N ARG A 34 -6.28 12.25 4.95
CA ARG A 34 -7.74 12.36 5.02
C ARG A 34 -8.38 12.35 3.63
N ARG A 35 -7.81 13.07 2.67
CA ARG A 35 -8.35 13.16 1.30
C ARG A 35 -8.43 11.80 0.61
N PHE A 36 -7.40 10.97 0.75
CA PHE A 36 -7.33 9.67 0.06
C PHE A 36 -7.67 8.47 0.97
N GLY A 37 -7.99 8.72 2.24
CA GLY A 37 -8.27 7.67 3.23
C GLY A 37 -7.09 6.72 3.45
N LEU A 38 -5.88 7.28 3.50
CA LEU A 38 -4.66 6.59 3.93
C LEU A 38 -4.54 6.67 5.46
N PRO A 39 -3.90 5.69 6.12
CA PRO A 39 -3.68 5.78 7.55
C PRO A 39 -2.71 6.91 7.89
N LEU A 40 -3.16 7.83 8.74
CA LEU A 40 -2.37 9.01 9.13
C LEU A 40 -0.97 8.67 9.68
N PRO A 41 -0.79 7.67 10.56
CA PRO A 41 0.55 7.35 11.06
C PRO A 41 1.51 6.92 9.96
N VAL A 42 1.02 6.27 8.89
CA VAL A 42 1.85 5.84 7.75
C VAL A 42 2.31 7.04 6.94
N VAL A 43 1.39 7.93 6.56
CA VAL A 43 1.75 9.11 5.76
C VAL A 43 2.70 10.03 6.55
N ARG A 44 2.49 10.19 7.85
CA ARG A 44 3.42 10.94 8.72
C ARG A 44 4.79 10.26 8.82
N TYR A 45 4.83 8.93 8.89
CA TYR A 45 6.09 8.17 8.92
C TYR A 45 6.87 8.36 7.62
N TRP A 46 6.22 8.19 6.46
CA TRP A 46 6.83 8.45 5.15
C TRP A 46 7.41 9.86 5.07
N TRP A 47 6.60 10.86 5.46
CA TRP A 47 7.04 12.25 5.41
C TRP A 47 8.21 12.54 6.36
N ARG A 48 8.21 11.98 7.57
CA ARG A 48 9.30 12.16 8.54
C ARG A 48 10.64 11.58 8.05
N ASN A 49 10.59 10.56 7.20
CA ASN A 49 11.77 9.90 6.65
C ASN A 49 12.34 10.59 5.40
N THR A 50 11.83 11.77 5.03
CA THR A 50 12.44 12.62 4.00
C THR A 50 13.22 13.78 4.63
N ASP A 51 13.87 14.61 3.81
CA ASP A 51 14.46 15.88 4.24
C ASP A 51 13.42 16.98 4.48
N GLN A 52 12.13 16.67 4.23
CA GLN A 52 10.98 17.57 4.37
C GLN A 52 11.11 18.89 3.61
N LYS A 53 11.98 18.94 2.59
CA LYS A 53 12.11 20.11 1.73
C LYS A 53 10.94 20.16 0.76
N THR A 54 10.28 21.31 0.71
CA THR A 54 9.18 21.57 -0.22
C THR A 54 9.62 22.50 -1.33
N GLU A 55 9.03 22.30 -2.50
CA GLU A 55 9.20 23.10 -3.71
C GLU A 55 7.80 23.58 -4.08
N ALA A 56 7.37 24.70 -3.50
CA ALA A 56 6.09 25.30 -3.82
C ALA A 56 6.06 25.68 -5.30
N ILE A 57 5.15 25.08 -6.06
CA ILE A 57 4.93 25.43 -7.47
C ILE A 57 3.57 26.11 -7.56
N GLU A 58 3.57 27.37 -7.95
CA GLU A 58 2.36 28.10 -8.30
C GLU A 58 1.67 27.42 -9.48
N HIS A 59 0.34 27.28 -9.44
CA HIS A 59 -0.40 26.50 -10.45
C HIS A 59 -0.21 27.05 -11.88
N ARG A 60 0.00 28.37 -12.01
CA ARG A 60 0.27 29.04 -13.29
C ARG A 60 1.62 28.68 -13.90
N ASP A 61 2.58 28.27 -13.08
CA ASP A 61 3.97 28.00 -13.47
C ASP A 61 4.23 26.49 -13.68
N LEU A 62 3.17 25.66 -13.61
CA LEU A 62 3.25 24.23 -13.83
C LEU A 62 3.59 23.91 -15.30
N THR A 63 4.75 23.31 -15.50
CA THR A 63 5.06 22.72 -16.81
C THR A 63 4.08 21.58 -17.14
N PRO A 64 3.78 21.32 -18.43
CA PRO A 64 2.91 20.19 -18.82
C PRO A 64 3.39 18.84 -18.28
N ARG A 65 4.71 18.66 -18.14
CA ARG A 65 5.32 17.46 -17.56
C ARG A 65 5.01 17.34 -16.07
N GLN A 66 5.14 18.41 -15.30
CA GLN A 66 4.81 18.42 -13.87
C GLN A 66 3.31 18.19 -13.64
N ALA A 67 2.45 18.89 -14.39
CA ALA A 67 1.01 18.70 -14.32
C ALA A 67 0.59 17.24 -14.58
N LYS A 68 1.22 16.59 -15.57
CA LYS A 68 1.01 15.16 -15.86
C LYS A 68 1.47 14.26 -14.71
N THR A 69 2.63 14.54 -14.11
CA THR A 69 3.15 13.77 -12.97
C THR A 69 2.24 13.90 -11.75
N ILE A 70 1.81 15.12 -11.41
CA ILE A 70 0.85 15.39 -10.32
C ILE A 70 -0.43 14.60 -10.54
N ARG A 71 -1.03 14.69 -11.75
CA ARG A 71 -2.25 13.95 -12.09
C ARG A 71 -2.07 12.45 -11.90
N ARG A 72 -0.94 11.88 -12.33
CA ARG A 72 -0.64 10.45 -12.16
C ARG A 72 -0.50 10.07 -10.69
N ALA A 73 0.18 10.89 -9.88
CA ALA A 73 0.30 10.65 -8.45
C ALA A 73 -1.07 10.68 -7.76
N THR A 74 -1.90 11.67 -8.06
CA THR A 74 -3.29 11.74 -7.58
C THR A 74 -4.07 10.48 -7.96
N GLN A 75 -4.00 10.02 -9.21
CA GLN A 75 -4.68 8.79 -9.66
C GLN A 75 -4.20 7.53 -8.92
N VAL A 76 -2.91 7.44 -8.58
CA VAL A 76 -2.39 6.32 -7.78
C VAL A 76 -3.04 6.32 -6.38
N LEU A 77 -3.13 7.49 -5.75
CA LEU A 77 -3.76 7.61 -4.42
C LEU A 77 -5.28 7.39 -4.47
N GLU A 78 -5.98 7.86 -5.50
CA GLU A 78 -7.40 7.56 -5.72
C GLU A 78 -7.65 6.06 -5.92
N GLY A 79 -6.70 5.37 -6.57
CA GLY A 79 -6.71 3.92 -6.73
C GLY A 79 -6.75 3.15 -5.41
N TRP A 80 -6.29 3.74 -4.30
CA TRP A 80 -6.34 3.13 -2.98
C TRP A 80 -7.76 2.81 -2.51
N GLU A 81 -8.73 3.70 -2.78
CA GLU A 81 -10.13 3.47 -2.42
C GLU A 81 -10.70 2.23 -3.12
N LYS A 82 -10.33 2.03 -4.39
CA LYS A 82 -10.69 0.84 -5.15
C LYS A 82 -10.07 -0.42 -4.53
N VAL A 83 -8.80 -0.36 -4.12
CA VAL A 83 -8.13 -1.48 -3.45
C VAL A 83 -8.82 -1.81 -2.13
N LYS A 84 -9.18 -0.80 -1.31
CA LYS A 84 -9.91 -1.01 -0.06
C LYS A 84 -11.26 -1.71 -0.30
N ARG A 85 -12.00 -1.37 -1.35
CA ARG A 85 -13.29 -2.01 -1.64
C ARG A 85 -13.14 -3.40 -2.25
N TYR A 86 -12.28 -3.55 -3.24
CA TYR A 86 -12.13 -4.76 -4.04
C TYR A 86 -10.84 -5.49 -3.71
N ARG A 87 -10.63 -5.76 -2.42
CA ARG A 87 -9.46 -6.49 -1.95
C ARG A 87 -9.44 -7.90 -2.52
N PRO A 88 -8.26 -8.41 -2.89
CA PRO A 88 -8.11 -9.77 -3.41
C PRO A 88 -8.58 -10.80 -2.38
N GLN A 89 -9.01 -11.96 -2.86
CA GLN A 89 -9.43 -13.06 -1.99
C GLN A 89 -8.23 -13.71 -1.30
N CYS A 90 -8.46 -14.19 -0.08
CA CYS A 90 -7.49 -14.87 0.77
C CYS A 90 -6.90 -16.12 0.12
N GLY A 91 -7.74 -16.95 -0.50
CA GLY A 91 -7.30 -18.14 -1.23
C GLY A 91 -6.68 -19.25 -0.37
N ALA A 92 -6.86 -19.24 0.96
CA ALA A 92 -6.37 -20.33 1.83
C ALA A 92 -7.11 -21.62 1.52
N ARG A 93 -6.42 -22.77 1.53
CA ARG A 93 -7.05 -24.09 1.38
C ARG A 93 -7.83 -24.42 2.66
N LEU A 94 -9.10 -24.77 2.49
CA LEU A 94 -10.00 -25.21 3.56
C LEU A 94 -9.97 -26.74 3.67
N ALA A 95 -10.45 -27.29 4.79
CA ALA A 95 -10.50 -28.74 5.03
C ALA A 95 -11.31 -29.51 3.97
N ASN A 96 -12.29 -28.85 3.34
CA ASN A 96 -13.10 -29.41 2.26
C ASN A 96 -12.47 -29.23 0.85
N GLY A 97 -11.17 -28.90 0.76
CA GLY A 97 -10.46 -28.68 -0.50
C GLY A 97 -10.77 -27.36 -1.23
N ARG A 98 -11.79 -26.59 -0.79
CA ARG A 98 -12.14 -25.29 -1.39
C ARG A 98 -11.16 -24.20 -0.97
N ARG A 99 -11.16 -23.09 -1.72
CA ARG A 99 -10.39 -21.88 -1.36
C ARG A 99 -11.24 -20.86 -0.61
N CYS A 100 -10.66 -20.24 0.42
CA CYS A 100 -11.28 -19.16 1.17
C CYS A 100 -11.53 -17.93 0.28
N LYS A 101 -12.78 -17.47 0.24
CA LYS A 101 -13.23 -16.32 -0.56
C LYS A 101 -13.21 -14.98 0.20
N HIS A 102 -12.94 -14.98 1.50
CA HIS A 102 -12.83 -13.73 2.26
C HIS A 102 -11.69 -12.87 1.73
N SER A 103 -11.89 -11.55 1.72
CA SER A 103 -10.84 -10.60 1.34
C SER A 103 -9.65 -10.66 2.27
N VAL A 104 -8.45 -10.45 1.72
CA VAL A 104 -7.25 -10.20 2.52
C VAL A 104 -7.44 -8.98 3.43
N VAL A 105 -6.69 -8.95 4.52
CA VAL A 105 -6.74 -7.86 5.50
C VAL A 105 -5.87 -6.69 5.03
N ILE A 106 -6.28 -5.46 5.33
CA ILE A 106 -5.40 -4.28 5.26
C ILE A 106 -4.57 -4.27 6.54
N ARG A 107 -3.25 -4.21 6.42
CA ARG A 107 -2.37 -4.20 7.59
C ARG A 107 -2.57 -2.92 8.39
N SER A 108 -2.37 -3.03 9.70
CA SER A 108 -2.22 -1.87 10.57
C SER A 108 -1.02 -1.02 10.12
N PRO A 109 -0.98 0.29 10.44
CA PRO A 109 0.09 1.20 10.05
C PRO A 109 1.51 0.63 10.25
N GLU A 110 1.73 -0.07 11.36
CA GLU A 110 3.04 -0.62 11.76
C GLU A 110 3.53 -1.75 10.84
N GLY A 111 2.65 -2.34 10.04
CA GLY A 111 2.98 -3.45 9.13
C GLY A 111 3.08 -3.04 7.65
N TRP A 112 2.98 -1.75 7.33
CA TRP A 112 3.02 -1.27 5.95
C TRP A 112 4.40 -1.39 5.30
N ASP A 113 5.46 -1.52 6.09
CA ASP A 113 6.81 -1.93 5.65
C ASP A 113 6.80 -3.27 4.89
N GLN A 114 5.91 -4.18 5.28
CA GLN A 114 5.70 -5.46 4.62
C GLN A 114 4.71 -5.39 3.44
N GLY A 115 4.08 -4.23 3.23
CA GLY A 115 3.02 -3.96 2.27
C GLY A 115 1.67 -3.68 2.94
N CYS A 116 0.85 -2.80 2.35
CA CYS A 116 -0.44 -2.36 2.89
C CYS A 116 -1.51 -3.47 3.01
N LEU A 117 -1.38 -4.57 2.25
CA LEU A 117 -2.24 -5.74 2.33
C LEU A 117 -1.49 -6.93 2.94
N ALA A 118 -2.22 -7.73 3.71
CA ALA A 118 -1.77 -9.02 4.17
C ALA A 118 -1.93 -10.09 3.08
N ASP A 119 -1.28 -11.23 3.30
CA ASP A 119 -1.36 -12.35 2.36
C ASP A 119 -2.70 -13.11 2.46
N ARG A 120 -3.39 -12.98 3.60
CA ARG A 120 -4.57 -13.76 3.96
C ARG A 120 -5.63 -12.89 4.64
N CYS A 121 -6.84 -13.45 4.79
CA CYS A 121 -7.90 -12.82 5.59
C CYS A 121 -7.64 -13.02 7.10
N ARG A 122 -8.43 -12.34 7.93
CA ARG A 122 -8.30 -12.37 9.41
C ARG A 122 -8.36 -13.79 9.97
N MET A 123 -9.30 -14.61 9.48
CA MET A 123 -9.50 -15.99 9.92
C MET A 123 -8.34 -16.93 9.56
N HIS A 124 -7.53 -16.57 8.56
CA HIS A 124 -6.38 -17.37 8.12
C HIS A 124 -5.05 -16.71 8.46
N GLY A 125 -5.02 -15.90 9.53
CA GLY A 125 -3.79 -15.33 10.08
C GLY A 125 -3.27 -14.09 9.36
N GLY A 126 -4.10 -13.37 8.59
CA GLY A 126 -3.67 -12.15 7.90
C GLY A 126 -3.12 -11.03 8.80
N LEU A 127 -3.48 -11.05 10.09
CA LEU A 127 -2.95 -10.10 11.09
C LEU A 127 -1.79 -10.66 11.92
N SER A 128 -1.43 -11.93 11.74
CA SER A 128 -0.34 -12.54 12.48
C SER A 128 0.98 -11.98 11.99
N ARG A 129 1.75 -11.32 12.87
CA ARG A 129 3.09 -10.78 12.58
C ARG A 129 4.15 -11.84 12.24
N ARG A 130 3.79 -13.12 12.22
CA ARG A 130 4.75 -14.20 11.94
C ARG A 130 5.17 -14.14 10.47
N VAL A 131 6.42 -13.76 10.26
CA VAL A 131 7.16 -14.07 9.03
C VAL A 131 7.01 -15.57 8.83
N ARG A 132 6.27 -15.97 7.80
CA ARG A 132 6.24 -17.38 7.40
C ARG A 132 7.64 -17.70 6.89
N ASN A 133 8.43 -18.41 7.69
CA ASN A 133 9.53 -19.19 7.14
C ASN A 133 8.91 -20.04 6.02
N LYS A 134 9.39 -19.84 4.80
CA LYS A 134 9.00 -20.62 3.64
C LYS A 134 9.26 -22.07 4.04
N LYS A 135 8.21 -22.89 4.22
CA LYS A 135 8.42 -24.34 4.20
C LYS A 135 8.98 -24.61 2.82
N VAL A 136 10.24 -24.97 2.77
CA VAL A 136 10.80 -25.70 1.63
C VAL A 136 9.96 -26.97 1.60
N ASP A 137 9.18 -27.14 0.54
CA ASP A 137 8.56 -28.43 0.28
C ASP A 137 9.73 -29.38 0.00
N ASP A 138 10.09 -30.16 1.03
CA ASP A 138 10.98 -31.30 0.93
C ASP A 138 10.17 -32.43 0.28
N ASP A 139 9.92 -32.31 -1.02
CA ASP A 139 9.51 -33.44 -1.85
C ASP A 139 10.78 -34.24 -2.21
N GLY A 140 11.37 -34.85 -1.19
CA GLY A 140 12.30 -35.96 -1.34
C GLY A 140 11.52 -37.20 -1.72
N ASN A 141 11.21 -37.36 -3.01
CA ASN A 141 10.76 -38.62 -3.56
C ASN A 141 11.85 -39.12 -4.52
N ASN A 142 12.80 -39.88 -3.97
CA ASN A 142 13.72 -40.70 -4.73
C ASN A 142 13.59 -42.12 -4.20
N GLU A 143 12.71 -42.88 -4.84
CA GLU A 143 12.68 -44.34 -4.82
C GLU A 143 12.57 -44.83 -6.27
#